data_AF-A0A7J8IVQ4-F1
#
_entry.id   AF-A0A7J8IVQ4-F1
#
_cell.length_a   1.000
_cell.length_b   1.000
_cell.length_c   1.000
_cell.angle_alpha   90.00
_cell.angle_beta   90.00
_cell.angle_gamma   90.00
#
_symmetry.space_group_name_H-M   'P 1'
#
loop_
_entity.id
_entity.type
_entity.pdbx_description
1 polymer ?
#
loop_
_entity_poly.entity_id
_entity_poly.type
_entity_poly.pdbx_seq_one_letter_code
_entity_poly.pdbx_strand_id
1 'polypeptide(L)'
;MASAGGGDCEGAVPEADRPHQRPFLIGVSGGTASGKSTVCEKIMELLGQNEVDHRQRKLVILSQDRFYKVLTADQKAKALKGQYNFDHPDAFDNDLMHKTLKNIVEGKTVEVPTYDFVTHSRLPETTVVYPADVVLFEGILVFYSQEIRDMFHLRLFVDTDSDVRLSRRVLRDVSRGRDLEQILTQYTTFVKPAFEEFCLPTKKYADVIIPRGVDNMVAINLIVQHIQAPLRSGARPPAGPQVAPGVQQQAPLRSARPAGVGRRSPLTRRPSSLRWDVGWQGFRGLHLLPHGGSRPWVTLGMAQAAR
;
A
#
# COMPACT_ATOMS: atom_id res chain seq x y z
N MET A 1 -41.75 -55.64 -26.27
CA MET A 1 -41.66 -54.17 -26.42
C MET A 1 -41.75 -53.55 -25.05
N ALA A 2 -40.64 -53.03 -24.53
CA ALA A 2 -40.55 -51.93 -23.55
C ALA A 2 -39.05 -51.76 -23.22
N SER A 3 -38.40 -50.79 -23.86
CA SER A 3 -37.02 -50.39 -23.58
C SER A 3 -37.00 -49.51 -22.34
N ALA A 4 -36.11 -49.83 -21.39
CA ALA A 4 -35.82 -48.99 -20.23
C ALA A 4 -35.11 -47.70 -20.67
N GLY A 5 -35.63 -46.56 -20.22
CA GLY A 5 -35.03 -45.25 -20.42
C GLY A 5 -33.77 -45.08 -19.57
N GLY A 6 -32.70 -44.62 -20.23
CA GLY A 6 -31.47 -44.20 -19.59
C GLY A 6 -31.68 -42.93 -18.75
N GLY A 7 -31.14 -42.95 -17.54
CA GLY A 7 -30.95 -41.74 -16.75
C GLY A 7 -29.73 -41.00 -17.30
N ASP A 8 -29.95 -39.79 -17.80
CA ASP A 8 -28.87 -38.89 -18.16
C ASP A 8 -28.22 -38.37 -16.87
N CYS A 9 -27.02 -38.89 -16.61
CA CYS A 9 -26.09 -38.31 -15.66
C CYS A 9 -25.62 -36.97 -16.24
N GLU A 10 -26.03 -35.84 -15.64
CA GLU A 10 -25.41 -34.55 -15.91
C GLU A 10 -23.93 -34.62 -15.52
N GLY A 11 -23.08 -34.83 -16.53
CA GLY A 11 -21.64 -34.81 -16.38
C GLY A 11 -21.17 -33.43 -15.94
N ALA A 12 -20.47 -33.38 -14.81
CA ALA A 12 -19.74 -32.19 -14.38
C ALA A 12 -18.78 -31.76 -15.51
N VAL A 13 -19.01 -30.56 -16.04
CA VAL A 13 -18.15 -29.96 -17.07
C VAL A 13 -16.72 -29.84 -16.50
N PRO A 14 -15.69 -30.31 -17.22
CA PRO A 14 -14.31 -30.13 -16.77
C PRO A 14 -14.01 -28.65 -16.50
N GLU A 15 -13.35 -28.38 -15.37
CA GLU A 15 -13.09 -27.02 -14.86
C GLU A 15 -12.32 -26.12 -15.85
N ALA A 16 -11.68 -26.72 -16.87
CA ALA A 16 -10.89 -26.06 -17.89
C ALA A 16 -11.69 -25.26 -18.93
N ASP A 17 -13.02 -25.41 -19.02
CA ASP A 17 -13.83 -24.84 -20.12
C ASP A 17 -14.88 -23.81 -19.65
N ARG A 18 -14.76 -23.30 -18.41
CA ARG A 18 -15.60 -22.18 -17.98
C ARG A 18 -15.17 -20.91 -18.74
N PRO A 19 -16.08 -20.19 -19.42
CA PRO A 19 -15.74 -18.89 -19.96
C PRO A 19 -15.24 -18.01 -18.81
N HIS A 20 -13.95 -17.66 -18.84
CA HIS A 20 -13.35 -16.88 -17.76
C HIS A 20 -14.10 -15.54 -17.65
N GLN A 21 -14.88 -15.40 -16.58
CA GLN A 21 -15.49 -14.12 -16.27
C GLN A 21 -14.39 -13.09 -16.04
N ARG A 22 -14.61 -11.87 -16.52
CA ARG A 22 -13.69 -10.76 -16.24
C ARG A 22 -13.49 -10.65 -14.73
N PRO A 23 -12.24 -10.63 -14.24
CA PRO A 23 -11.96 -10.59 -12.81
C PRO A 23 -12.48 -9.32 -12.17
N PHE A 24 -12.92 -9.41 -10.93
CA PHE A 24 -13.23 -8.26 -10.10
C PHE A 24 -11.94 -7.68 -9.50
N LEU A 25 -11.41 -6.64 -10.14
CA LEU A 25 -10.26 -5.87 -9.67
C LEU A 25 -10.63 -4.92 -8.53
N ILE A 26 -9.94 -5.05 -7.41
CA ILE A 26 -10.00 -4.17 -6.25
C ILE A 26 -8.64 -3.51 -6.07
N GLY A 27 -8.60 -2.19 -6.12
CA GLY A 27 -7.39 -1.43 -5.83
C GLY A 27 -7.31 -1.08 -4.35
N VAL A 28 -6.13 -1.23 -3.73
CA VAL A 28 -5.91 -0.92 -2.31
C VAL A 28 -4.72 0.03 -2.17
N SER A 29 -5.00 1.30 -1.87
CA SER A 29 -3.97 2.32 -1.68
C SER A 29 -3.87 2.82 -0.25
N GLY A 30 -2.93 3.73 0.00
CA GLY A 30 -2.55 4.23 1.32
C GLY A 30 -1.05 4.36 1.49
N GLY A 31 -0.63 5.21 2.41
CA GLY A 31 0.79 5.47 2.66
C GLY A 31 1.59 4.20 3.02
N THR A 32 2.90 4.23 2.81
CA THR A 32 3.79 3.14 3.28
C THR A 32 3.54 2.82 4.75
N ALA A 33 3.56 1.54 5.10
CA ALA A 33 3.25 1.01 6.44
C ALA A 33 1.86 1.38 7.01
N SER A 34 0.89 1.77 6.18
CA SER A 34 -0.50 2.01 6.62
C SER A 34 -1.25 0.73 6.99
N GLY A 35 -0.85 -0.42 6.44
CA GLY A 35 -1.51 -1.70 6.63
C GLY A 35 -2.16 -2.29 5.37
N LYS A 36 -1.97 -1.70 4.18
CA LYS A 36 -2.49 -2.22 2.89
C LYS A 36 -2.26 -3.72 2.70
N SER A 37 -0.99 -4.13 2.68
CA SER A 37 -0.60 -5.52 2.44
C SER A 37 -1.19 -6.44 3.51
N THR A 38 -1.16 -6.03 4.78
CA THR A 38 -1.73 -6.79 5.89
C THR A 38 -3.26 -6.92 5.82
N VAL A 39 -3.97 -5.89 5.34
CA VAL A 39 -5.42 -5.97 5.08
C VAL A 39 -5.70 -6.95 3.94
N CYS A 40 -4.93 -6.88 2.84
CA CYS A 40 -5.07 -7.82 1.73
C CYS A 40 -4.80 -9.27 2.16
N GLU A 41 -3.73 -9.50 2.93
CA GLU A 41 -3.39 -10.81 3.50
C GLU A 41 -4.50 -11.33 4.40
N LYS A 42 -5.08 -10.47 5.26
CA LYS A 42 -6.18 -10.87 6.14
C LYS A 42 -7.45 -11.24 5.38
N ILE A 43 -7.76 -10.52 4.30
CA ILE A 43 -8.87 -10.86 3.39
C ILE A 43 -8.62 -12.24 2.76
N MET A 44 -7.40 -12.51 2.29
CA MET A 44 -7.03 -13.79 1.70
C MET A 44 -7.14 -14.96 2.70
N GLU A 45 -6.71 -14.74 3.95
CA GLU A 45 -6.83 -15.70 5.05
C GLU A 45 -8.31 -15.99 5.38
N LEU A 46 -9.14 -14.98 5.56
CA LEU A 46 -10.56 -15.15 5.91
C LEU A 46 -11.39 -15.81 4.80
N LEU A 47 -10.90 -15.78 3.57
CA LEU A 47 -11.48 -16.47 2.41
C LEU A 47 -10.88 -17.88 2.19
N GLY A 48 -9.95 -18.31 3.04
CA GLY A 48 -9.26 -19.59 2.93
C GLY A 48 -8.41 -19.75 1.67
N GLN A 49 -8.05 -18.65 0.99
CA GLN A 49 -7.33 -18.69 -0.29
C GLN A 49 -5.81 -18.81 -0.13
N ASN A 50 -5.31 -18.66 1.10
CA ASN A 50 -3.90 -18.88 1.47
C ASN A 50 -3.52 -20.37 1.40
N GLU A 51 -4.45 -21.28 1.70
CA GLU A 51 -4.25 -22.74 1.71
C GLU A 51 -4.51 -23.39 0.34
N VAL A 52 -5.15 -22.67 -0.58
CA VAL A 52 -5.44 -23.15 -1.94
C VAL A 52 -4.19 -23.09 -2.80
N ASP A 53 -3.99 -24.11 -3.64
CA ASP A 53 -2.91 -24.15 -4.61
C ASP A 53 -2.94 -22.91 -5.51
N HIS A 54 -1.76 -22.31 -5.70
CA HIS A 54 -1.58 -21.08 -6.45
C HIS A 54 -2.20 -21.06 -7.87
N ARG A 55 -2.37 -22.22 -8.52
CA ARG A 55 -3.00 -22.35 -9.85
C ARG A 55 -4.52 -22.32 -9.80
N GLN A 56 -5.11 -22.61 -8.65
CA GLN A 56 -6.56 -22.72 -8.44
C GLN A 56 -7.12 -21.60 -7.55
N ARG A 57 -6.28 -20.65 -7.12
CA ARG A 57 -6.72 -19.52 -6.30
C ARG A 57 -7.71 -18.66 -7.07
N LYS A 58 -8.85 -18.42 -6.45
CA LYS A 58 -9.86 -17.49 -6.96
C LYS A 58 -9.58 -16.04 -6.56
N LEU A 59 -8.73 -15.83 -5.56
CA LEU A 59 -8.25 -14.53 -5.11
C LEU A 59 -6.73 -14.46 -5.22
N VAL A 60 -6.22 -13.44 -5.89
CA VAL A 60 -4.77 -13.15 -5.95
C VAL A 60 -4.47 -11.76 -5.41
N ILE A 61 -3.32 -11.60 -4.76
CA ILE A 61 -2.78 -10.30 -4.35
C ILE A 61 -1.60 -9.96 -5.26
N LEU A 62 -1.64 -8.77 -5.83
CA LEU A 62 -0.57 -8.20 -6.63
C LEU A 62 -0.09 -6.92 -5.96
N SER A 63 1.23 -6.74 -5.83
CA SER A 63 1.81 -5.56 -5.18
C SER A 63 2.47 -4.66 -6.23
N GLN A 64 2.21 -3.35 -6.14
CA GLN A 64 2.81 -2.33 -6.99
C GLN A 64 4.34 -2.31 -6.86
N ASP A 65 4.88 -2.68 -5.69
CA ASP A 65 6.32 -2.70 -5.45
C ASP A 65 7.05 -3.70 -6.37
N ARG A 66 6.35 -4.68 -6.95
CA ARG A 66 6.91 -5.59 -7.96
C ARG A 66 7.22 -4.90 -9.29
N PHE A 67 6.66 -3.71 -9.51
CA PHE A 67 6.78 -2.95 -10.74
C PHE A 67 7.75 -1.77 -10.60
N TYR A 68 8.68 -1.77 -9.64
CA TYR A 68 9.79 -0.83 -9.68
C TYR A 68 10.62 -0.99 -10.97
N LYS A 69 11.10 0.14 -11.50
CA LYS A 69 12.00 0.15 -12.66
C LYS A 69 13.35 -0.48 -12.32
N VAL A 70 14.00 -1.02 -13.35
CA VAL A 70 15.42 -1.36 -13.28
C VAL A 70 16.21 -0.05 -13.24
N LEU A 71 17.00 0.13 -12.18
CA LEU A 71 17.78 1.35 -11.98
C LEU A 71 19.02 1.38 -12.88
N THR A 72 19.38 2.56 -13.36
CA THR A 72 20.71 2.79 -13.95
C THR A 72 21.81 2.67 -12.88
N ALA A 73 23.08 2.55 -13.30
CA ALA A 73 24.21 2.48 -12.37
C ALA A 73 24.23 3.68 -11.39
N ASP A 74 24.00 4.89 -11.90
CA ASP A 74 23.95 6.12 -11.09
C ASP A 74 22.77 6.13 -10.11
N GLN A 75 21.59 5.70 -10.57
CA GLN A 75 20.41 5.61 -9.72
C GLN A 75 20.60 4.57 -8.61
N LYS A 76 21.21 3.43 -8.93
CA LYS A 76 21.53 2.38 -7.95
C LYS A 76 22.54 2.88 -6.91
N ALA A 77 23.56 3.62 -7.33
CA ALA A 77 24.52 4.24 -6.41
C ALA A 77 23.84 5.24 -5.45
N LYS A 78 22.87 6.02 -5.94
CA LYS A 78 22.04 6.89 -5.08
C LYS A 78 21.13 6.10 -4.15
N ALA A 79 20.49 5.03 -4.63
CA ALA A 79 19.60 4.19 -3.85
C ALA A 79 20.29 3.55 -2.64
N LEU A 80 21.51 3.01 -2.83
CA LEU A 80 22.32 2.44 -1.75
C LEU A 80 22.63 3.44 -0.64
N LYS A 81 22.74 4.74 -0.99
CA LYS A 81 22.93 5.84 -0.04
C LYS A 81 21.61 6.40 0.51
N GLY A 82 20.46 5.83 0.16
CA GLY A 82 19.13 6.35 0.54
C GLY A 82 18.75 7.65 -0.17
N GLN A 83 19.42 7.98 -1.27
CA GLN A 83 19.29 9.25 -2.03
C GLN A 83 18.48 9.11 -3.33
N TYR A 84 17.72 8.02 -3.46
CA TYR A 84 16.80 7.80 -4.59
C TYR A 84 15.35 7.80 -4.09
N ASN A 85 14.47 8.51 -4.80
CA ASN A 85 13.08 8.63 -4.43
C ASN A 85 12.26 7.47 -5.03
N PHE A 86 12.12 6.40 -4.24
CA PHE A 86 11.26 5.27 -4.58
C PHE A 86 9.76 5.59 -4.47
N ASP A 87 9.39 6.65 -3.77
CA ASP A 87 7.99 7.03 -3.58
C ASP A 87 7.47 7.97 -4.70
N HIS A 88 8.33 8.34 -5.67
CA HIS A 88 7.94 9.12 -6.84
C HIS A 88 7.26 8.25 -7.92
N PRO A 89 6.21 8.74 -8.62
CA PRO A 89 5.56 7.99 -9.70
C PRO A 89 6.51 7.43 -10.77
N ASP A 90 7.58 8.16 -11.09
CA ASP A 90 8.57 7.76 -12.10
C ASP A 90 9.44 6.56 -11.68
N ALA A 91 9.48 6.21 -10.39
CA ALA A 91 10.19 5.03 -9.91
C ALA A 91 9.50 3.73 -10.37
N PHE A 92 8.22 3.80 -10.73
CA PHE A 92 7.42 2.67 -11.17
C PHE A 92 7.39 2.54 -12.70
N ASP A 93 7.43 1.29 -13.15
CA ASP A 93 7.25 0.85 -14.53
C ASP A 93 5.75 0.81 -14.84
N ASN A 94 5.17 2.00 -15.05
CA ASN A 94 3.72 2.16 -15.25
C ASN A 94 3.21 1.45 -16.50
N ASP A 95 4.03 1.37 -17.56
CA ASP A 95 3.69 0.66 -18.80
C ASP A 95 3.58 -0.85 -18.56
N LEU A 96 4.55 -1.44 -17.86
CA LEU A 96 4.49 -2.85 -17.48
C LEU A 96 3.32 -3.13 -16.55
N MET A 97 3.11 -2.28 -15.55
CA MET A 97 1.99 -2.41 -14.60
C MET A 97 0.64 -2.38 -15.32
N HIS A 98 0.42 -1.41 -16.20
CA HIS A 98 -0.82 -1.29 -16.97
C HIS A 98 -1.01 -2.48 -17.93
N LYS A 99 0.04 -2.88 -18.66
CA LYS A 99 -0.01 -4.06 -19.55
C LYS A 99 -0.35 -5.35 -18.79
N THR A 100 0.25 -5.55 -17.62
CA THR A 100 0.00 -6.74 -16.79
C THR A 100 -1.43 -6.75 -16.28
N LEU A 101 -1.93 -5.63 -15.74
CA LEU A 101 -3.34 -5.54 -15.30
C LEU A 101 -4.31 -5.75 -16.46
N LYS A 102 -4.01 -5.24 -17.65
CA LYS A 102 -4.85 -5.44 -18.83
C LYS A 102 -4.94 -6.93 -19.21
N ASN A 103 -3.81 -7.61 -19.24
CA ASN A 103 -3.77 -9.06 -19.50
C ASN A 103 -4.54 -9.86 -18.45
N ILE A 104 -4.45 -9.47 -17.17
CA ILE A 104 -5.24 -10.07 -16.08
C ILE A 104 -6.74 -9.89 -16.33
N VAL A 105 -7.18 -8.68 -16.68
CA VAL A 105 -8.59 -8.38 -17.01
C VAL A 105 -9.09 -9.19 -18.23
N GLU A 106 -8.20 -9.50 -19.15
CA GLU A 106 -8.48 -10.35 -20.31
C GLU A 106 -8.45 -11.86 -19.99
N GLY A 107 -8.24 -12.24 -18.73
CA GLY A 107 -8.22 -13.65 -18.30
C GLY A 107 -6.96 -14.39 -18.74
N LYS A 108 -5.86 -13.69 -19.01
CA LYS A 108 -4.58 -14.31 -19.41
C LYS A 108 -3.72 -14.61 -18.18
N THR A 109 -3.01 -15.73 -18.23
CA THR A 109 -1.88 -15.98 -17.33
C THR A 109 -0.78 -14.95 -17.58
N VAL A 110 -0.25 -14.35 -16.51
CA VAL A 110 0.80 -13.33 -16.61
C VAL A 110 2.01 -13.69 -15.76
N GLU A 111 3.17 -13.27 -16.21
CA GLU A 111 4.39 -13.28 -15.40
C GLU A 111 4.59 -11.92 -14.74
N VAL A 112 4.76 -11.94 -13.42
CA VAL A 112 4.95 -10.74 -12.62
C VAL A 112 6.38 -10.72 -12.09
N PRO A 113 7.10 -9.59 -12.19
CA PRO A 113 8.46 -9.52 -11.67
C PRO A 113 8.55 -9.73 -10.16
N THR A 114 9.74 -10.14 -9.72
CA THR A 114 10.12 -10.14 -8.31
C THR A 114 11.11 -8.99 -8.09
N TYR A 115 10.88 -8.15 -7.08
CA TYR A 115 11.76 -7.03 -6.75
C TYR A 115 12.45 -7.27 -5.41
N ASP A 116 13.76 -7.11 -5.40
CA ASP A 116 14.58 -7.20 -4.20
C ASP A 116 14.91 -5.81 -3.66
N PHE A 117 14.41 -5.53 -2.45
CA PHE A 117 14.59 -4.26 -1.76
C PHE A 117 16.00 -4.09 -1.16
N VAL A 118 16.76 -5.17 -1.00
CA VAL A 118 18.14 -5.13 -0.48
C VAL A 118 19.09 -4.72 -1.60
N THR A 119 18.98 -5.37 -2.77
CA THR A 119 19.84 -5.07 -3.93
C THR A 119 19.31 -3.95 -4.82
N HIS A 120 18.08 -3.45 -4.57
CA HIS A 120 17.38 -2.46 -5.38
C HIS A 120 17.29 -2.87 -6.86
N SER A 121 17.01 -4.15 -7.12
CA SER A 121 16.94 -4.70 -8.47
C SER A 121 15.78 -5.68 -8.66
N ARG A 122 15.38 -5.83 -9.92
CA ARG A 122 14.47 -6.88 -10.35
C ARG A 122 15.26 -8.20 -10.47
N LEU A 123 14.72 -9.27 -9.90
CA LEU A 123 15.34 -10.58 -9.96
C LEU A 123 15.01 -11.28 -11.30
N PRO A 124 15.85 -12.23 -11.77
CA PRO A 124 15.57 -13.00 -12.98
C PRO A 124 14.27 -13.82 -12.88
N GLU A 125 13.95 -14.31 -11.69
CA GLU A 125 12.74 -15.09 -11.43
C GLU A 125 11.48 -14.23 -11.41
N THR A 126 10.46 -14.73 -12.10
CA THR A 126 9.11 -14.16 -12.14
C THR A 126 8.15 -15.03 -11.33
N THR A 127 7.07 -14.42 -10.85
CA THR A 127 5.94 -15.12 -10.23
C THR A 127 4.84 -15.25 -11.29
N VAL A 128 4.41 -16.48 -11.59
CA VAL A 128 3.28 -16.73 -12.49
C VAL A 128 1.97 -16.48 -11.75
N VAL A 129 1.11 -15.65 -12.33
CA VAL A 129 -0.25 -15.38 -11.84
C VAL A 129 -1.24 -15.93 -12.85
N TYR A 130 -2.01 -16.92 -12.40
CA TYR A 130 -3.07 -17.56 -13.16
C TYR A 130 -4.36 -16.72 -13.11
N PRO A 131 -5.30 -16.90 -14.07
CA PRO A 131 -6.60 -16.25 -14.03
C PRO A 131 -7.30 -16.51 -12.69
N ALA A 132 -7.87 -15.46 -12.10
CA ALA A 132 -8.54 -15.49 -10.81
C ALA A 132 -9.86 -14.72 -10.91
N ASP A 133 -10.83 -15.02 -10.05
CA ASP A 133 -12.12 -14.33 -10.03
C ASP A 133 -11.98 -12.91 -9.44
N VAL A 134 -11.05 -12.72 -8.50
CA VAL A 134 -10.83 -11.46 -7.78
C VAL A 134 -9.34 -11.16 -7.67
N VAL A 135 -8.98 -9.90 -7.91
CA VAL A 135 -7.59 -9.43 -7.88
C VAL A 135 -7.49 -8.25 -6.94
N LEU A 136 -6.72 -8.39 -5.86
CA LEU A 136 -6.36 -7.30 -4.96
C LEU A 136 -5.04 -6.69 -5.45
N PHE A 137 -5.09 -5.48 -5.99
CA PHE A 137 -3.88 -4.77 -6.40
C PHE A 137 -3.54 -3.66 -5.41
N GLU A 138 -2.47 -3.83 -4.65
CA GLU A 138 -2.10 -2.94 -3.56
C GLU A 138 -0.83 -2.14 -3.83
N GLY A 139 -0.79 -0.88 -3.38
CA GLY A 139 0.40 -0.05 -3.49
C GLY A 139 0.19 1.40 -3.12
N ILE A 140 1.29 2.14 -2.95
CA ILE A 140 1.25 3.55 -2.53
C ILE A 140 0.67 4.49 -3.59
N LEU A 141 0.71 4.12 -4.86
CA LEU A 141 0.33 4.97 -6.00
C LEU A 141 -0.60 4.26 -7.00
N VAL A 142 -1.29 3.19 -6.60
CA VAL A 142 -2.20 2.45 -7.51
C VAL A 142 -3.35 3.31 -8.05
N PHE A 143 -3.72 4.40 -7.37
CA PHE A 143 -4.74 5.36 -7.82
C PHE A 143 -4.17 6.61 -8.51
N TYR A 144 -2.86 6.69 -8.70
CA TYR A 144 -2.20 7.87 -9.26
C TYR A 144 -2.54 8.04 -10.76
N SER A 145 -2.19 7.03 -11.57
CA SER A 145 -2.53 7.00 -12.99
C SER A 145 -4.03 6.82 -13.20
N GLN A 146 -4.62 7.64 -14.06
CA GLN A 146 -6.04 7.51 -14.42
C GLN A 146 -6.32 6.18 -15.13
N GLU A 147 -5.45 5.77 -16.06
CA GLU A 147 -5.65 4.55 -16.84
C GLU A 147 -5.77 3.31 -15.96
N ILE A 148 -4.91 3.20 -14.94
CA ILE A 148 -4.96 2.09 -13.96
C ILE A 148 -6.15 2.25 -13.02
N ARG A 149 -6.40 3.48 -12.54
CA ARG A 149 -7.49 3.77 -11.62
C ARG A 149 -8.86 3.39 -12.19
N ASP A 150 -9.06 3.60 -13.49
CA ASP A 150 -10.32 3.32 -14.18
C ASP A 150 -10.54 1.81 -14.43
N MET A 151 -9.54 0.96 -14.14
CA MET A 151 -9.65 -0.50 -14.20
C MET A 151 -10.26 -1.12 -12.93
N PHE A 152 -10.25 -0.41 -11.80
CA PHE A 152 -10.75 -0.95 -10.53
C PHE A 152 -12.26 -0.84 -10.45
N HIS A 153 -12.88 -1.91 -9.99
CA HIS A 153 -14.31 -1.95 -9.69
C HIS A 153 -14.62 -1.45 -8.26
N LEU A 154 -13.63 -1.55 -7.37
CA LEU A 154 -13.69 -1.05 -6.00
C LEU A 154 -12.32 -0.49 -5.59
N ARG A 155 -12.30 0.72 -5.03
CA ARG A 155 -11.08 1.43 -4.62
C ARG A 155 -11.08 1.64 -3.11
N LEU A 156 -10.18 0.95 -2.43
CA LEU A 156 -10.00 1.00 -0.98
C LEU A 156 -8.78 1.88 -0.64
N PHE A 157 -8.90 2.74 0.36
CA PHE A 157 -7.76 3.49 0.88
C PHE A 157 -7.57 3.22 2.37
N VAL A 158 -6.44 2.60 2.73
CA VAL A 158 -6.08 2.33 4.12
C VAL A 158 -5.44 3.58 4.73
N ASP A 159 -6.18 4.20 5.64
CA ASP A 159 -5.86 5.49 6.25
C ASP A 159 -5.34 5.30 7.68
N THR A 160 -4.08 5.67 7.86
CA THR A 160 -3.35 5.53 9.12
C THR A 160 -2.44 6.75 9.26
N ASP A 161 -2.39 7.33 10.46
CA ASP A 161 -1.63 8.55 10.74
C ASP A 161 -0.14 8.40 10.41
N SER A 162 0.48 9.51 9.99
CA SER A 162 1.85 9.51 9.46
C SER A 162 2.90 9.07 10.47
N ASP A 163 2.72 9.39 11.75
CA ASP A 163 3.56 9.00 12.87
C ASP A 163 3.44 7.49 13.20
N VAL A 164 2.23 6.95 13.21
CA VAL A 164 1.97 5.51 13.34
C VAL A 164 2.58 4.74 12.17
N ARG A 165 2.48 5.27 10.95
CA ARG A 165 3.13 4.68 9.77
C ARG A 165 4.64 4.75 9.87
N LEU A 166 5.20 5.87 10.32
CA LEU A 166 6.65 6.03 10.49
C LEU A 166 7.19 5.04 11.53
N SER A 167 6.54 4.88 12.68
CA SER A 167 6.98 3.94 13.72
C SER A 167 7.00 2.50 13.20
N ARG A 168 5.92 2.07 12.51
CA ARG A 168 5.84 0.76 11.84
C ARG A 168 6.91 0.59 10.77
N ARG A 169 7.17 1.63 9.96
CA ARG A 169 8.20 1.60 8.91
C ARG A 169 9.60 1.46 9.51
N VAL A 170 9.93 2.21 10.56
CA VAL A 170 11.23 2.12 11.23
C VAL A 170 11.49 0.70 11.71
N LEU A 171 10.54 0.11 12.44
CA LEU A 171 10.68 -1.27 12.95
C LEU A 171 10.90 -2.29 11.81
N ARG A 172 10.13 -2.16 10.72
CA ARG A 172 10.25 -3.04 9.54
C ARG A 172 11.55 -2.85 8.77
N ASP A 173 12.01 -1.62 8.59
CA ASP A 173 13.20 -1.34 7.77
C ASP A 173 14.48 -1.64 8.57
N VAL A 174 14.47 -1.48 9.91
CA VAL A 174 15.56 -1.95 10.79
C VAL A 174 15.66 -3.47 10.75
N SER A 175 14.54 -4.21 10.77
CA SER A 175 14.58 -5.68 10.65
C SER A 175 15.10 -6.16 9.29
N ARG A 176 15.17 -5.27 8.28
CA ARG A 176 15.79 -5.51 6.96
C ARG A 176 17.27 -5.11 6.91
N GLY A 177 17.87 -4.75 8.04
CA GLY A 177 19.29 -4.39 8.14
C GLY A 177 19.61 -2.95 7.72
N ARG A 178 18.63 -2.05 7.65
CA ARG A 178 18.87 -0.64 7.34
C ARG A 178 19.16 0.17 8.61
N ASP A 179 20.04 1.15 8.48
CA ASP A 179 20.41 2.05 9.57
C ASP A 179 19.28 3.05 9.92
N LEU A 180 19.11 3.33 11.21
CA LEU A 180 18.03 4.19 11.72
C LEU A 180 18.12 5.62 11.18
N GLU A 181 19.31 6.22 11.19
CA GLU A 181 19.50 7.60 10.71
C GLU A 181 19.22 7.68 9.21
N GLN A 182 19.66 6.67 8.45
CA GLN A 182 19.38 6.57 7.02
C GLN A 182 17.87 6.46 6.75
N ILE A 183 17.14 5.65 7.53
CA ILE A 183 15.68 5.50 7.39
C ILE A 183 14.98 6.84 7.63
N LEU A 184 15.31 7.54 8.71
CA LEU A 184 14.68 8.82 9.06
C LEU A 184 15.03 9.93 8.06
N THR A 185 16.27 9.95 7.59
CA THR A 185 16.73 10.88 6.55
C THR A 185 15.98 10.64 5.24
N GLN A 186 15.89 9.38 4.78
CA GLN A 186 15.14 9.03 3.57
C GLN A 186 13.66 9.37 3.73
N TYR A 187 13.07 9.12 4.91
CA TYR A 187 11.67 9.44 5.17
C TYR A 187 11.37 10.93 5.06
N THR A 188 12.18 11.75 5.72
CA THR A 188 12.00 13.20 5.74
C THR A 188 12.27 13.83 4.38
N THR A 189 13.25 13.31 3.65
CA THR A 189 13.68 13.87 2.35
C THR A 189 12.75 13.46 1.20
N PHE A 190 12.26 12.23 1.19
CA PHE A 190 11.55 11.68 0.03
C PHE A 190 10.16 11.17 0.37
N VAL A 191 10.04 10.28 1.35
CA VAL A 191 8.80 9.54 1.59
C VAL A 191 7.67 10.45 2.01
N LYS A 192 7.91 11.34 2.97
CA LYS A 192 6.88 12.26 3.48
C LYS A 192 6.43 13.24 2.37
N PRO A 193 7.35 13.97 1.70
CA PRO A 193 6.96 14.83 0.58
C PRO A 193 6.21 14.08 -0.53
N ALA A 194 6.72 12.93 -0.97
CA ALA A 194 6.09 12.15 -2.03
C ALA A 194 4.71 11.59 -1.62
N PHE A 195 4.53 11.20 -0.35
CA PHE A 195 3.23 10.82 0.17
C PHE A 195 2.24 11.99 0.12
N GLU A 196 2.63 13.16 0.61
CA GLU A 196 1.78 14.35 0.65
C GLU A 196 1.44 14.87 -0.76
N GLU A 197 2.38 14.76 -1.70
CA GLU A 197 2.25 15.24 -3.07
C GLU A 197 1.52 14.26 -4.00
N PHE A 198 1.85 12.97 -3.96
CA PHE A 198 1.38 12.00 -4.94
C PHE A 198 0.37 10.99 -4.40
N CYS A 199 0.51 10.54 -3.15
CA CYS A 199 -0.36 9.50 -2.59
C CYS A 199 -1.62 10.09 -1.96
N LEU A 200 -1.47 11.03 -1.02
CA LEU A 200 -2.57 11.60 -0.24
C LEU A 200 -3.66 12.23 -1.12
N PRO A 201 -3.35 12.97 -2.21
CA PRO A 201 -4.39 13.53 -3.08
C PRO A 201 -5.24 12.47 -3.78
N THR A 202 -4.75 11.23 -3.91
CA THR A 202 -5.49 10.12 -4.53
C THR A 202 -6.55 9.52 -3.61
N LYS A 203 -6.51 9.84 -2.31
CA LYS A 203 -7.52 9.41 -1.32
C LYS A 203 -8.94 9.81 -1.73
N LYS A 204 -9.10 10.92 -2.44
CA LYS A 204 -10.41 11.39 -2.96
C LYS A 204 -11.04 10.45 -4.00
N TYR A 205 -10.25 9.54 -4.59
CA TYR A 205 -10.74 8.56 -5.55
C TYR A 205 -11.16 7.24 -4.88
N ALA A 206 -10.97 7.10 -3.56
CA ALA A 206 -11.40 5.91 -2.85
C ALA A 206 -12.92 5.87 -2.73
N ASP A 207 -13.50 4.70 -2.99
CA ASP A 207 -14.91 4.43 -2.72
C ASP A 207 -15.12 4.15 -1.22
N VAL A 208 -14.13 3.53 -0.57
CA VAL A 208 -14.15 3.22 0.86
C VAL A 208 -12.79 3.56 1.50
N ILE A 209 -12.84 4.25 2.64
CA ILE A 209 -11.68 4.51 3.49
C ILE A 209 -11.69 3.53 4.67
N ILE A 210 -10.58 2.80 4.86
CA ILE A 210 -10.40 1.84 5.96
C ILE A 210 -9.45 2.45 6.99
N PRO A 211 -9.95 2.99 8.11
CA PRO A 211 -9.09 3.49 9.17
C PRO A 211 -8.41 2.33 9.92
N ARG A 212 -7.22 2.58 10.47
CA ARG A 212 -6.44 1.67 11.34
C ARG A 212 -5.90 0.39 10.69
N GLY A 213 -6.17 0.14 9.41
CA GLY A 213 -5.66 -1.04 8.70
C GLY A 213 -6.21 -2.35 9.27
N VAL A 214 -5.32 -3.30 9.58
CA VAL A 214 -5.70 -4.68 9.98
C VAL A 214 -6.53 -4.73 11.27
N ASP A 215 -6.36 -3.76 12.16
CA ASP A 215 -7.09 -3.70 13.43
C ASP A 215 -8.60 -3.46 13.23
N ASN A 216 -9.02 -3.03 12.04
CA ASN A 216 -10.40 -2.78 11.71
C ASN A 216 -11.09 -4.02 11.11
N MET A 217 -11.26 -5.05 11.94
CA MET A 217 -11.89 -6.31 11.54
C MET A 217 -13.33 -6.13 11.03
N VAL A 218 -14.06 -5.11 11.49
CA VAL A 218 -15.41 -4.79 10.99
C VAL A 218 -15.34 -4.42 9.51
N ALA A 219 -14.45 -3.49 9.13
CA ALA A 219 -14.27 -3.12 7.73
C ALA A 219 -13.78 -4.30 6.88
N ILE A 220 -12.83 -5.09 7.38
CA ILE A 220 -12.32 -6.27 6.68
C ILE A 220 -13.43 -7.27 6.43
N ASN A 221 -14.25 -7.59 7.43
CA ASN A 221 -15.35 -8.54 7.30
C ASN A 221 -16.40 -8.06 6.28
N LEU A 222 -16.68 -6.75 6.20
CA LEU A 222 -17.57 -6.20 5.18
C LEU A 222 -17.01 -6.41 3.76
N ILE A 223 -15.71 -6.18 3.56
CA ILE A 223 -15.04 -6.42 2.27
C ILE A 223 -15.03 -7.92 1.94
N VAL A 224 -14.74 -8.78 2.92
CA VAL A 224 -14.77 -10.24 2.75
C VAL A 224 -16.17 -10.71 2.33
N GLN A 225 -17.23 -10.26 3.00
CA GLN A 225 -18.61 -10.59 2.63
C GLN A 225 -18.95 -10.12 1.21
N HIS A 226 -18.51 -8.91 0.83
CA HIS A 226 -18.70 -8.38 -0.52
C HIS A 226 -17.96 -9.22 -1.58
N ILE A 227 -16.75 -9.72 -1.27
CA ILE A 227 -15.97 -10.59 -2.16
C ILE A 227 -16.55 -12.02 -2.22
N GLN A 228 -17.12 -12.53 -1.12
CA GLN A 228 -17.72 -13.87 -1.10
C GLN A 228 -18.94 -13.99 -2.00
N ALA A 229 -19.73 -12.92 -2.15
CA ALA A 229 -20.94 -12.95 -2.97
C ALA A 229 -20.65 -13.31 -4.45
N PRO A 230 -19.67 -12.68 -5.13
CA PRO A 230 -19.19 -13.10 -6.46
C PRO A 230 -18.64 -14.51 -6.52
N LEU A 231 -17.81 -14.89 -5.54
CA LEU A 231 -17.12 -16.18 -5.53
C LEU A 231 -18.09 -17.39 -5.43
N ARG A 232 -19.27 -17.19 -4.83
CA ARG A 232 -20.30 -18.22 -4.66
C ARG A 232 -21.26 -18.33 -5.84
N SER A 233 -21.53 -17.24 -6.52
CA SER A 233 -22.60 -17.14 -7.51
C SER A 233 -22.13 -17.26 -8.96
N GLY A 234 -20.82 -17.15 -9.22
CA GLY A 234 -20.35 -16.92 -10.59
C GLY A 234 -21.04 -15.71 -11.22
N ALA A 235 -21.51 -14.77 -10.40
CA ALA A 235 -22.24 -13.59 -10.82
C ALA A 235 -21.43 -12.36 -10.42
N ARG A 236 -21.51 -11.33 -11.27
CA ARG A 236 -20.80 -10.07 -11.08
C ARG A 236 -21.24 -9.45 -9.73
N PRO A 237 -20.30 -8.98 -8.89
CA PRO A 237 -20.68 -8.17 -7.73
C PRO A 237 -21.49 -6.95 -8.18
N PRO A 238 -22.44 -6.49 -7.36
CA PRO A 238 -23.15 -5.25 -7.65
C PRO A 238 -22.11 -4.14 -7.85
N ALA A 239 -22.35 -3.28 -8.86
CA ALA A 239 -21.50 -2.12 -9.09
C ALA A 239 -21.34 -1.33 -7.78
N GLY A 240 -20.11 -0.87 -7.49
CA GLY A 240 -19.84 -0.04 -6.32
C GLY A 240 -20.80 1.16 -6.21
N PRO A 241 -20.93 1.78 -5.04
CA PRO A 241 -21.85 2.88 -4.83
C PRO A 241 -21.67 3.95 -5.93
N GLN A 242 -22.70 4.16 -6.75
CA GLN A 242 -22.70 5.18 -7.78
C GLN A 242 -22.68 6.54 -7.10
N VAL A 243 -21.52 7.21 -7.15
CA VAL A 243 -21.46 8.63 -6.76
C VAL A 243 -22.25 9.40 -7.81
N ALA A 244 -23.35 10.02 -7.38
CA ALA A 244 -24.20 10.83 -8.25
C ALA A 244 -23.35 11.91 -8.96
N PRO A 245 -23.49 12.10 -10.28
CA PRO A 245 -22.81 13.17 -10.97
C PRO A 245 -23.48 14.49 -10.60
N GLY A 246 -22.86 15.28 -9.72
CA GLY A 246 -23.31 16.65 -9.48
C GLY A 246 -23.12 17.16 -8.05
N VAL A 247 -21.88 17.33 -7.62
CA VAL A 247 -21.56 18.46 -6.74
C VAL A 247 -20.34 19.13 -7.36
N GLN A 248 -20.60 20.15 -8.20
CA GLN A 248 -19.58 21.14 -8.51
C GLN A 248 -19.17 21.77 -7.18
N GLN A 249 -18.00 21.36 -6.66
CA GLN A 249 -17.39 22.06 -5.54
C GLN A 249 -17.06 23.47 -6.04
N GLN A 250 -17.81 24.45 -5.53
CA GLN A 250 -17.52 25.86 -5.75
C GLN A 250 -16.08 26.13 -5.31
N ALA A 251 -15.32 26.75 -6.20
CA ALA A 251 -13.99 27.27 -5.89
C ALA A 251 -14.08 28.18 -4.65
N PRO A 252 -13.07 28.17 -3.75
CA PRO A 252 -13.12 29.02 -2.58
C PRO A 252 -13.19 30.49 -3.02
N LEU A 253 -14.20 31.19 -2.49
CA LEU A 253 -14.39 32.62 -2.65
C LEU A 253 -13.07 33.34 -2.34
N ARG A 254 -12.47 33.94 -3.37
CA ARG A 254 -11.38 34.90 -3.21
C ARG A 254 -11.88 36.00 -2.28
N SER A 255 -11.25 36.15 -1.12
CA SER A 255 -11.49 37.28 -0.23
C SER A 255 -11.24 38.58 -1.00
N ALA A 256 -12.27 39.41 -1.08
CA ALA A 256 -12.18 40.74 -1.66
C ALA A 256 -11.18 41.58 -0.85
N ARG A 257 -10.14 42.08 -1.51
CA ARG A 257 -9.30 43.15 -0.96
C ARG A 257 -10.13 44.44 -0.89
N PRO A 258 -10.15 45.18 0.21
CA PRO A 258 -10.75 46.51 0.21
C PRO A 258 -9.87 47.47 -0.60
N ALA A 259 -10.54 48.28 -1.42
CA ALA A 259 -9.92 49.31 -2.24
C ALA A 259 -9.60 50.56 -1.40
N GLY A 260 -8.37 51.06 -1.57
CA GLY A 260 -8.07 52.49 -1.65
C GLY A 260 -7.78 53.23 -0.35
N VAL A 261 -6.49 53.53 -0.10
CA VAL A 261 -6.06 54.85 0.39
C VAL A 261 -4.73 55.23 -0.30
N GLY A 262 -4.78 56.33 -1.08
CA GLY A 262 -3.76 57.39 -1.13
C GLY A 262 -2.34 57.08 -1.60
N ARG A 263 -2.03 57.51 -2.83
CA ARG A 263 -0.66 57.75 -3.33
C ARG A 263 0.12 58.72 -2.43
N ARG A 264 1.37 58.38 -2.07
CA ARG A 264 2.54 59.28 -2.04
C ARG A 264 3.84 58.49 -2.33
N SER A 265 4.65 58.99 -3.26
CA SER A 265 5.98 58.45 -3.62
C SER A 265 7.10 59.14 -2.81
N PRO A 266 8.39 58.82 -3.02
CA PRO A 266 9.19 58.03 -2.08
C PRO A 266 10.25 58.87 -1.36
N LEU A 267 10.53 58.55 -0.09
CA LEU A 267 11.72 59.04 0.59
C LEU A 267 12.50 57.89 1.21
N THR A 268 13.78 57.93 0.88
CA THR A 268 14.90 57.11 1.30
C THR A 268 15.01 57.00 2.83
N ARG A 269 15.36 55.81 3.33
CA ARG A 269 16.47 55.55 4.27
C ARG A 269 16.45 54.09 4.75
N ARG A 270 17.62 53.44 4.65
CA ARG A 270 17.98 52.21 5.37
C ARG A 270 18.07 52.49 6.88
N PRO A 271 17.83 51.48 7.73
CA PRO A 271 18.91 50.90 8.54
C PRO A 271 18.84 49.35 8.56
N SER A 272 19.93 48.63 8.29
CA SER A 272 20.92 48.09 9.25
C SER A 272 20.37 47.07 10.27
N SER A 273 20.77 45.82 10.06
CA SER A 273 21.15 44.81 11.05
C SER A 273 20.31 44.63 12.32
N LEU A 274 19.59 43.51 12.40
CA LEU A 274 19.32 42.85 13.68
C LEU A 274 19.85 41.41 13.64
N ARG A 275 20.94 41.22 14.38
CA ARG A 275 21.43 39.95 14.89
C ARG A 275 20.33 39.31 15.75
N TRP A 276 20.20 37.99 15.64
CA TRP A 276 19.60 37.17 16.69
C TRP A 276 20.73 36.37 17.32
N ASP A 277 21.19 36.82 18.49
CA ASP A 277 22.10 36.07 19.36
C ASP A 277 21.37 35.78 20.68
N VAL A 278 21.13 34.48 20.88
CA VAL A 278 21.08 33.66 22.12
C VAL A 278 20.18 34.03 23.31
N GLY A 279 19.49 33.00 23.80
CA GLY A 279 18.88 32.95 25.13
C GLY A 279 18.51 31.52 25.55
N TRP A 280 19.51 30.63 25.68
CA TRP A 280 19.39 29.36 26.40
C TRP A 280 19.72 29.59 27.88
N GLN A 281 18.70 29.65 28.73
CA GLN A 281 18.73 29.46 30.18
C GLN A 281 17.37 28.84 30.54
N GLY A 282 17.19 27.80 31.34
CA GLY A 282 18.06 26.94 32.12
C GLY A 282 17.11 26.18 33.07
N PHE A 283 17.22 24.86 33.16
CA PHE A 283 16.72 24.12 34.32
C PHE A 283 17.64 22.93 34.54
N ARG A 284 18.55 23.09 35.51
CA ARG A 284 19.31 22.01 36.14
C ARG A 284 18.53 21.55 37.36
N GLY A 285 18.54 20.24 37.57
CA GLY A 285 18.65 19.65 38.90
C GLY A 285 17.42 18.92 39.40
N LEU A 286 17.45 17.59 39.33
CA LEU A 286 17.19 16.79 40.52
C LEU A 286 18.09 15.55 40.52
N HIS A 287 18.78 15.38 41.65
CA HIS A 287 19.82 14.40 41.92
C HIS A 287 19.30 12.97 42.10
N LEU A 288 20.12 12.01 41.65
CA LEU A 288 20.12 10.60 42.04
C LEU A 288 20.66 10.40 43.46
N LEU A 289 20.10 9.44 44.20
CA LEU A 289 20.83 8.69 45.24
C LEU A 289 20.46 7.18 45.21
N PRO A 290 21.36 6.30 45.69
CA PRO A 290 21.41 4.88 45.33
C PRO A 290 21.12 3.91 46.50
N HIS A 291 20.70 2.68 46.18
CA HIS A 291 20.86 1.46 46.99
C HIS A 291 20.89 0.28 45.99
N GLY A 292 21.81 -0.67 45.95
CA GLY A 292 22.59 -1.33 47.00
C GLY A 292 22.03 -2.75 47.18
N GLY A 293 22.62 -3.79 46.57
CA GLY A 293 22.15 -5.17 46.75
C GLY A 293 22.81 -6.24 45.85
N SER A 294 23.84 -6.86 46.41
CA SER A 294 24.57 -8.10 46.09
C SER A 294 23.82 -9.31 45.48
N ARG A 295 24.55 -9.98 44.56
CA ARG A 295 24.48 -11.38 44.02
C ARG A 295 24.20 -12.49 45.07
N PRO A 296 23.82 -13.76 44.74
CA PRO A 296 24.52 -14.61 43.76
C PRO A 296 23.76 -15.73 42.98
N TRP A 297 24.55 -16.31 42.08
CA TRP A 297 24.45 -17.54 41.29
C TRP A 297 23.73 -18.75 41.91
N VAL A 298 22.96 -19.47 41.08
CA VAL A 298 22.72 -20.92 41.22
C VAL A 298 22.75 -21.57 39.83
N THR A 299 23.74 -22.45 39.64
CA THR A 299 23.80 -23.53 38.65
C THR A 299 23.29 -24.83 39.30
N LEU A 300 22.34 -25.53 38.66
CA LEU A 300 22.11 -27.01 38.65
C LEU A 300 20.76 -27.26 37.93
N GLY A 301 20.54 -28.25 37.06
CA GLY A 301 21.35 -29.36 36.60
C GLY A 301 20.68 -30.05 35.41
N MET A 302 21.51 -30.78 34.65
CA MET A 302 21.13 -31.73 33.60
C MET A 302 20.44 -32.98 34.19
N ALA A 303 19.50 -33.56 33.44
CA ALA A 303 19.37 -35.01 33.18
C ALA A 303 18.22 -35.23 32.16
N GLN A 304 18.53 -35.65 30.93
CA GLN A 304 18.34 -37.01 30.37
C GLN A 304 16.87 -37.34 30.02
N ALA A 305 16.51 -38.09 28.98
CA ALA A 305 17.13 -38.63 27.77
C ALA A 305 16.00 -39.44 27.09
N ALA A 306 15.93 -39.51 25.75
CA ALA A 306 15.32 -40.66 25.06
C ALA A 306 15.72 -40.69 23.58
N ARG A 307 16.71 -41.56 23.31
CA ARG A 307 17.01 -42.36 22.10
C ARG A 307 17.31 -41.66 20.77
#